data_AF-Q30XJ5-F1
#
_entry.id   AF-Q30XJ5-F1
#
_cell.length_a   1.000
_cell.length_b   1.000
_cell.length_c   1.000
_cell.angle_alpha   90.00
_cell.angle_beta   90.00
_cell.angle_gamma   90.00
#
_symmetry.space_group_name_H-M   'P 1'
#
loop_
_entity.id
_entity.type
_entity.pdbx_description
1 polymer ?
#
loop_
_entity_poly.entity_id
_entity_poly.type
_entity_poly.pdbx_seq_one_letter_code
_entity_poly.pdbx_strand_id
1 'polypeptide(L)'
;MTVLENNKPMTTSLKVAEVFGKQHYDVIKAIEALDCSKEFRDGNFTVSSYSVSNNRRPYPMYLMTRDGFTFLAMGFTIPVK
;
A
#
# COMPACT_ATOMS: atom_id res chain seq x y z
N MET A 1 -11.40 2.21 6.39
CA MET A 1 -10.81 2.68 7.66
C MET A 1 -9.54 3.43 7.31
N THR A 2 -9.45 4.70 7.70
CA THR A 2 -8.19 5.47 7.67
C THR A 2 -7.39 5.06 8.90
N VAL A 3 -6.16 4.61 8.73
CA VAL A 3 -5.25 4.33 9.85
C VAL A 3 -4.51 5.65 10.14
N LEU A 4 -4.51 6.08 11.39
CA LEU A 4 -3.73 7.24 11.84
C LEU A 4 -2.36 6.74 12.31
N GLU A 5 -1.33 6.96 11.51
CA GLU A 5 0.06 6.78 11.91
C GLU A 5 0.71 8.18 11.88
N ASN A 6 1.33 8.60 13.00
CA ASN A 6 1.95 9.93 13.13
C ASN A 6 1.03 11.13 12.76
N ASN A 7 -0.27 11.07 13.10
CA ASN A 7 -1.29 12.09 12.75
C ASN A 7 -1.51 12.32 11.24
N LYS A 8 -1.04 11.40 10.39
CA LYS A 8 -1.30 11.47 8.95
C LYS A 8 -2.40 10.49 8.57
N PRO A 9 -3.38 10.90 7.75
CA PRO A 9 -4.34 9.97 7.20
C PRO A 9 -3.63 9.02 6.23
N MET A 10 -3.67 7.72 6.56
CA MET A 10 -3.10 6.67 5.72
C MET A 10 -4.17 5.69 5.25
N THR A 11 -3.93 5.09 4.09
CA THR A 11 -4.71 3.98 3.55
C THR A 11 -3.90 2.69 3.60
N THR A 12 -4.56 1.57 3.36
CA THR A 12 -3.95 0.25 3.40
C THR A 12 -3.84 -0.33 2.00
N SER A 13 -2.79 -1.12 1.75
CA SER A 13 -2.67 -1.93 0.53
C SER A 13 -3.87 -2.85 0.28
N LEU A 14 -4.55 -3.30 1.35
CA LEU A 14 -5.83 -4.03 1.25
C LEU A 14 -6.94 -3.17 0.64
N LYS A 15 -7.08 -1.92 1.08
CA LYS A 15 -8.10 -1.02 0.54
C LYS A 15 -7.80 -0.63 -0.90
N VAL A 16 -6.52 -0.45 -1.24
CA VAL A 16 -6.10 -0.24 -2.63
C VAL A 16 -6.47 -1.44 -3.50
N ALA A 17 -6.19 -2.66 -3.04
CA ALA A 17 -6.57 -3.89 -3.76
C ALA A 17 -8.09 -3.96 -4.02
N GLU A 18 -8.90 -3.67 -2.99
CA GLU A 18 -10.36 -3.62 -3.10
C GLU A 18 -10.84 -2.59 -4.13
N VAL A 19 -10.34 -1.35 -4.07
CA VAL A 19 -10.78 -0.24 -4.94
C VAL A 19 -10.39 -0.46 -6.40
N PHE A 20 -9.21 -1.03 -6.65
CA PHE A 20 -8.72 -1.27 -8.00
C PHE A 20 -9.10 -2.66 -8.54
N GLY A 21 -9.79 -3.49 -7.77
CA GLY A 21 -10.16 -4.86 -8.16
C GLY A 21 -8.94 -5.74 -8.44
N LYS A 22 -7.85 -5.55 -7.70
CA LYS A 22 -6.59 -6.31 -7.84
C LYS A 22 -6.40 -7.26 -6.66
N GLN A 23 -5.56 -8.29 -6.84
CA GLN A 23 -5.16 -9.11 -5.70
C GLN A 23 -4.21 -8.33 -4.79
N HIS A 24 -4.37 -8.50 -3.47
CA HIS A 24 -3.54 -7.81 -2.47
C HIS A 24 -2.04 -8.10 -2.65
N TYR A 25 -1.72 -9.34 -3.02
CA TYR A 25 -0.36 -9.75 -3.36
C TYR A 25 0.25 -8.94 -4.51
N ASP A 26 -0.52 -8.65 -5.57
CA ASP A 26 -0.05 -7.87 -6.70
C ASP A 26 0.17 -6.40 -6.33
N VAL A 27 -0.66 -5.87 -5.43
CA VAL A 27 -0.48 -4.51 -4.89
C VAL A 27 0.79 -4.42 -4.05
N ILE A 28 1.07 -5.41 -3.20
CA ILE A 28 2.33 -5.49 -2.43
C ILE A 28 3.54 -5.48 -3.36
N LYS A 29 3.52 -6.34 -4.39
CA LYS A 29 4.59 -6.39 -5.40
C LYS A 29 4.77 -5.05 -6.12
N ALA A 30 3.68 -4.41 -6.50
CA ALA A 30 3.74 -3.11 -7.17
C ALA A 30 4.41 -2.05 -6.29
N ILE A 31 4.08 -2.01 -4.99
CA ILE A 31 4.71 -1.11 -4.02
C ILE A 31 6.22 -1.38 -3.93
N GLU A 32 6.61 -2.65 -3.84
CA GLU A 32 8.02 -3.05 -3.71
C GLU A 32 8.83 -2.72 -4.97
N ALA A 33 8.19 -2.78 -6.15
CA ALA A 33 8.77 -2.49 -7.45
C ALA A 33 8.75 -1.00 -7.83
N LEU A 34 8.19 -0.10 -7.00
CA LEU A 34 8.17 1.34 -7.29
C LEU A 34 9.58 1.90 -7.40
N ASP A 35 9.91 2.44 -8.57
CA ASP A 35 11.15 3.18 -8.80
C ASP A 35 11.03 4.59 -8.18
N CYS A 36 11.50 4.72 -6.96
CA CYS A 36 11.45 5.95 -6.18
C CYS A 36 12.65 6.02 -5.22
N SER A 37 12.98 7.22 -4.74
CA SER A 37 14.07 7.37 -3.79
C SER A 37 13.76 6.67 -2.47
N LYS A 38 14.81 6.29 -1.73
CA LYS A 38 14.65 5.65 -0.41
C LYS A 38 13.89 6.56 0.55
N GLU A 39 14.18 7.86 0.54
CA GLU A 39 13.53 8.86 1.38
C GLU A 39 12.03 8.95 1.07
N PHE A 40 11.67 8.90 -0.22
CA PHE A 40 10.27 8.88 -0.63
C PHE A 40 9.58 7.62 -0.14
N ARG A 41 10.23 6.46 -0.29
CA ARG A 41 9.69 5.17 0.14
C ARG A 41 9.43 5.16 1.64
N ASP A 42 10.44 5.48 2.45
CA ASP A 42 10.36 5.48 3.91
C ASP A 42 9.35 6.50 4.45
N GLY A 43 9.18 7.63 3.76
CA GLY A 43 8.22 8.67 4.15
C GLY A 43 6.76 8.38 3.78
N ASN A 44 6.52 7.46 2.85
CA ASN A 44 5.19 7.24 2.27
C ASN A 44 4.65 5.82 2.39
N PHE A 45 5.49 4.83 2.67
CA PHE A 45 5.10 3.42 2.80
C PHE A 45 5.67 2.82 4.08
N THR A 46 4.78 2.34 4.94
CA THR A 46 5.14 1.65 6.18
C THR A 46 4.76 0.18 6.09
N VAL A 47 5.70 -0.72 6.37
CA VAL A 47 5.41 -2.16 6.50
C VAL A 47 4.56 -2.37 7.75
N SER A 48 3.47 -3.10 7.60
CA SER A 48 2.51 -3.40 8.65
C SER A 48 1.96 -4.81 8.45
N SER A 49 0.98 -5.20 9.27
CA SER A 49 0.32 -6.50 9.15
C SER A 49 -1.15 -6.45 9.56
N TYR A 50 -1.93 -7.41 9.08
CA TYR A 50 -3.32 -7.60 9.47
C TYR A 50 -3.59 -9.03 9.89
N SER A 51 -4.60 -9.22 10.73
CA SER A 51 -5.06 -10.54 11.17
C SER A 51 -6.42 -10.84 10.56
N VAL A 52 -6.63 -12.10 10.20
CA VAL A 52 -7.94 -12.60 9.75
C VAL A 52 -8.52 -13.44 10.87
N SER A 53 -9.81 -13.27 11.16
CA SER A 53 -10.51 -14.09 12.16
C SER A 53 -10.29 -15.58 11.84
N ASN A 54 -9.81 -16.34 12.80
CA ASN A 54 -9.40 -17.76 12.71
C ASN A 54 -7.97 -18.03 12.22
N ASN A 55 -7.16 -17.00 11.96
CA ASN A 55 -5.75 -17.19 11.69
C ASN A 55 -4.87 -16.69 12.84
N ARG A 56 -3.94 -17.54 13.29
CA ARG A 56 -2.96 -17.18 14.31
C ARG A 56 -1.74 -16.44 13.75
N ARG A 57 -1.61 -16.39 12.41
CA ARG A 57 -0.50 -15.73 11.73
C ARG A 57 -0.97 -14.37 11.15
N PRO A 58 -0.25 -13.28 11.44
CA PRO A 58 -0.47 -12.01 10.77
C PRO A 58 0.01 -12.09 9.32
N TYR A 59 -0.70 -11.39 8.43
CA TYR A 59 -0.38 -11.27 7.02
C TYR A 59 0.24 -9.91 6.75
N PRO A 60 1.27 -9.81 5.88
CA PRO A 60 1.90 -8.54 5.57
C PRO A 60 0.93 -7.61 4.86
N MET A 61 1.03 -6.31 5.15
CA MET A 61 0.37 -5.25 4.39
C MET A 61 1.17 -3.96 4.49
N TYR A 62 1.03 -3.06 3.54
CA TYR A 62 1.54 -1.70 3.65
C TYR A 62 0.46 -0.74 4.12
N LEU A 63 0.84 0.18 5.00
CA LEU A 63 0.21 1.49 5.16
C LEU A 63 0.86 2.45 4.17
N MET A 64 0.07 3.35 3.59
CA MET A 64 0.60 4.38 2.71
C MET A 64 -0.09 5.73 2.88
N THR A 65 0.67 6.80 2.72
CA THR A 65 0.16 8.17 2.70
C THR A 65 -0.63 8.44 1.41
N ARG A 66 -1.24 9.63 1.32
CA ARG A 66 -1.86 10.11 0.07
C ARG A 66 -0.87 10.19 -1.09
N ASP A 67 0.37 10.63 -0.83
CA ASP A 67 1.38 10.81 -1.87
C ASP A 67 1.89 9.45 -2.37
N GLY A 68 2.16 8.52 -1.44
CA GLY A 68 2.50 7.14 -1.79
C GLY A 68 1.39 6.44 -2.59
N PHE A 69 0.13 6.62 -2.18
CA PHE A 69 -1.03 6.14 -2.92
C PHE A 69 -1.10 6.72 -4.34
N THR A 70 -0.92 8.04 -4.48
CA THR A 70 -0.99 8.71 -5.79
C THR A 70 0.09 8.19 -6.72
N PHE A 71 1.32 8.05 -6.22
CA PHE A 71 2.44 7.51 -6.97
C PHE A 71 2.19 6.07 -7.43
N LEU A 72 1.69 5.21 -6.53
CA LEU A 72 1.29 3.84 -6.86
C LEU A 72 0.17 3.80 -7.92
N ALA A 73 -0.86 4.63 -7.76
CA ALA A 73 -2.02 4.65 -8.65
C ALA A 73 -1.64 5.09 -10.08
N MET A 74 -0.69 6.02 -10.24
CA MET A 74 -0.16 6.40 -11.55
C MET A 74 0.46 5.21 -12.29
N GLY A 75 1.16 4.33 -11.58
CA GLY A 75 1.68 3.08 -12.15
C GLY A 75 0.60 2.07 -12.58
N PHE A 76 -0.64 2.22 -12.09
CA PHE A 76 -1.77 1.37 -12.49
C PHE A 76 -2.63 1.95 -13.62
N THR A 77 -2.63 3.27 -13.78
CA THR A 77 -3.51 3.96 -14.73
C THR A 77 -2.81 4.35 -16.03
N ILE A 78 -1.48 4.49 -16.02
CA ILE A 78 -0.71 4.81 -17.23
C ILE A 78 -0.26 3.50 -17.88
N PRO A 79 -0.75 3.14 -19.08
CA PRO A 79 -0.17 2.04 -19.84
C PRO A 79 1.25 2.45 -20.23
N VAL A 80 2.25 1.75 -19.70
CA VAL A 80 3.58 1.75 -20.31
C VAL A 80 3.44 1.09 -21.68
N LYS A 81 3.46 1.91 -22.73
CA LYS A 81 3.60 1.49 -24.13
C LYS A 81 5.01 0.99 -24.38
#